data_AF-A0A2G9MJS2-F1
#
_entry.id   AF-A0A2G9MJS2-F1
#
_cell.length_a   1.000
_cell.length_b   1.000
_cell.length_c   1.000
_cell.angle_alpha   90.00
_cell.angle_beta   90.00
_cell.angle_gamma   90.00
#
_symmetry.space_group_name_H-M   'P 1'
#
loop_
_entity.id
_entity.type
_entity.pdbx_description
1 polymer ?
#
loop_
_entity_poly.entity_id
_entity_poly.type
_entity_poly.pdbx_seq_one_letter_code
_entity_poly.pdbx_strand_id
1 'polypeptide(L)'
;MSDLTDKIKRYFTFNNEEIKGIIGSTLIIAFIISFKLWGPGEEFNFAYGLKNFFNSILITLLAILVHISAQKIYGLHIGFKVEFKTFWPGLIIALVFCFVSRGAIWLLIPGGIVIYHMAQHRLGFFRYGLNYWSLGMISAIGPLANVILAALFAVIAYGGVIIPPMTPIAATTLVGRAIILNLWLAIFTMLPIPPLDGSNMFFASRLLYAFAFGCIVGYAMLVLFLGFYSLVFVILMGIIFWFLAYQVMEKAG
;
A
#
# COMPACT_ATOMS: atom_id res chain seq x y z
N MET A 1 -13.76 -1.83 24.18
CA MET A 1 -13.42 -2.92 23.24
C MET A 1 -14.64 -3.63 22.63
N SER A 2 -15.84 -3.60 23.25
CA SER A 2 -17.05 -4.26 22.68
C SER A 2 -17.69 -3.53 21.49
N ASP A 3 -17.58 -2.20 21.42
CA ASP A 3 -18.20 -1.40 20.34
C ASP A 3 -17.54 -1.65 18.96
N LEU A 4 -16.20 -1.66 18.90
CA LEU A 4 -15.50 -1.92 17.63
C LEU A 4 -15.74 -3.35 17.13
N THR A 5 -15.76 -4.34 18.03
CA THR A 5 -16.03 -5.73 17.65
C THR A 5 -17.47 -5.91 17.16
N ASP A 6 -18.44 -5.23 17.75
CA ASP A 6 -19.82 -5.21 17.25
C ASP A 6 -19.92 -4.55 15.86
N LYS A 7 -19.27 -3.39 15.68
CA LYS A 7 -19.20 -2.70 14.38
C LYS A 7 -18.56 -3.56 13.29
N ILE A 8 -17.45 -4.24 13.60
CA ILE A 8 -16.80 -5.16 12.65
C ILE A 8 -17.76 -6.29 12.28
N LYS A 9 -18.41 -6.94 13.27
CA LYS A 9 -19.35 -8.04 12.99
C LYS A 9 -20.53 -7.62 12.11
N ARG A 10 -21.01 -6.38 12.25
CA ARG A 10 -22.20 -5.90 11.52
C ARG A 10 -21.89 -5.26 10.16
N TYR A 11 -20.78 -4.53 10.06
CA TYR A 11 -20.53 -3.63 8.92
C TYR A 11 -19.26 -3.98 8.13
N PHE A 12 -18.43 -4.93 8.59
CA PHE A 12 -17.31 -5.43 7.80
C PHE A 12 -17.83 -6.39 6.72
N THR A 13 -18.30 -5.82 5.61
CA THR A 13 -18.78 -6.57 4.45
C THR A 13 -18.06 -6.09 3.19
N PHE A 14 -17.91 -7.01 2.23
CA PHE A 14 -17.39 -6.70 0.89
C PHE A 14 -18.55 -6.71 -0.10
N ASN A 15 -18.68 -5.64 -0.88
CA ASN A 15 -19.69 -5.58 -1.92
C ASN A 15 -19.26 -6.42 -3.13
N ASN A 16 -20.21 -6.90 -3.95
CA ASN A 16 -19.92 -7.67 -5.16
C ASN A 16 -19.01 -6.89 -6.12
N GLU A 17 -19.26 -5.59 -6.29
CA GLU A 17 -18.41 -4.72 -7.12
C GLU A 17 -16.99 -4.56 -6.55
N GLU A 18 -16.87 -4.56 -5.23
CA GLU A 18 -15.57 -4.49 -4.55
C GLU A 18 -14.77 -5.79 -4.74
N ILE A 19 -15.43 -6.94 -4.61
CA ILE A 19 -14.81 -8.25 -4.83
C ILE A 19 -14.34 -8.36 -6.28
N LYS A 20 -15.17 -7.98 -7.26
CA LYS A 20 -14.77 -7.92 -8.67
C LYS A 20 -13.56 -7.01 -8.87
N GLY A 21 -13.56 -5.85 -8.21
CA GLY A 21 -12.46 -4.90 -8.24
C GLY A 21 -11.15 -5.45 -7.67
N ILE A 22 -11.21 -6.13 -6.53
CA ILE A 22 -10.06 -6.76 -5.87
C ILE A 22 -9.49 -7.86 -6.77
N ILE A 23 -10.35 -8.74 -7.31
CA ILE A 23 -9.94 -9.82 -8.21
C ILE A 23 -9.30 -9.25 -9.48
N GLY A 24 -9.94 -8.27 -10.13
CA GLY A 24 -9.42 -7.64 -11.34
C GLY A 24 -8.07 -6.96 -11.12
N SER A 25 -7.95 -6.18 -10.03
CA SER A 25 -6.69 -5.52 -9.66
C SER A 25 -5.59 -6.53 -9.35
N THR A 26 -5.92 -7.61 -8.65
CA THR A 26 -4.98 -8.69 -8.30
C THR A 26 -4.43 -9.35 -9.55
N LEU A 27 -5.28 -9.72 -10.51
CA LEU A 27 -4.84 -10.40 -11.73
C LEU A 27 -3.93 -9.51 -12.59
N ILE A 28 -4.28 -8.23 -12.76
CA ILE A 28 -3.50 -7.29 -13.56
C ILE A 28 -2.14 -7.02 -12.89
N ILE A 29 -2.13 -6.74 -11.59
CA ILE A 29 -0.88 -6.48 -10.84
C ILE A 29 0.01 -7.74 -10.79
N ALA A 30 -0.58 -8.92 -10.55
CA ALA A 30 0.16 -10.17 -10.56
C ALA A 30 0.79 -10.46 -11.92
N PHE A 31 0.10 -10.12 -13.01
CA PHE A 31 0.64 -10.25 -14.37
C PHE A 31 1.83 -9.31 -14.59
N ILE A 32 1.70 -8.03 -14.21
CA ILE A 32 2.76 -7.02 -14.34
C ILE A 32 4.05 -7.48 -13.63
N ILE A 33 3.91 -8.00 -12.41
CA ILE A 33 5.05 -8.44 -11.59
C ILE A 33 5.66 -9.73 -12.14
N SER A 34 4.82 -10.65 -12.61
CA SER A 34 5.29 -11.91 -13.18
C SER A 34 5.94 -11.73 -14.55
N PHE A 35 5.74 -10.61 -15.25
CA PHE A 35 6.13 -10.43 -16.66
C PHE A 35 7.59 -10.74 -16.96
N LYS A 36 8.52 -10.33 -16.10
CA LYS A 36 9.97 -10.56 -16.28
C LYS A 36 10.42 -11.99 -15.93
N LEU A 37 9.53 -12.80 -15.34
CA LEU A 37 9.88 -14.06 -14.66
C LEU A 37 9.38 -15.31 -15.42
N TRP A 38 9.23 -15.22 -16.74
CA TRP A 38 8.72 -16.32 -17.58
C TRP A 38 9.80 -17.33 -18.01
N GLY A 39 10.97 -17.30 -17.36
CA GLY A 39 11.97 -18.37 -17.46
C GLY A 39 13.28 -18.02 -16.73
N PRO A 40 14.21 -18.99 -16.62
CA PRO A 40 15.53 -18.77 -16.03
C PRO A 40 16.40 -17.97 -17.01
N GLY A 41 16.65 -16.69 -16.71
CA GLY A 41 17.43 -15.82 -17.60
C GLY A 41 16.60 -15.28 -18.76
N GLU A 42 17.13 -15.39 -19.99
CA GLU A 42 16.45 -14.93 -21.22
C GLU A 42 15.67 -16.04 -21.93
N GLU A 43 15.79 -17.30 -21.49
CA GLU A 43 15.09 -18.42 -22.09
C GLU A 43 13.64 -18.50 -21.61
N PHE A 44 12.71 -18.65 -22.56
CA PHE A 44 11.29 -18.76 -22.25
C PHE A 44 10.94 -20.18 -21.77
N ASN A 45 10.39 -20.30 -20.56
CA ASN A 45 9.86 -21.55 -20.03
C ASN A 45 8.44 -21.37 -19.48
N PHE A 46 7.46 -21.89 -20.22
CA PHE A 46 6.05 -21.76 -19.90
C PHE A 46 5.67 -22.29 -18.51
N ALA A 47 6.20 -23.45 -18.12
CA ALA A 47 5.89 -24.05 -16.82
C ALA A 47 6.45 -23.24 -15.64
N TYR A 48 7.63 -22.65 -15.82
CA TYR A 48 8.25 -21.78 -14.82
C TYR A 48 7.49 -20.46 -14.68
N GLY A 49 7.11 -19.85 -15.82
CA GLY A 49 6.29 -18.64 -15.85
C GLY A 49 4.95 -18.82 -15.14
N LEU A 50 4.24 -19.92 -15.40
CA LEU A 50 2.94 -20.19 -14.77
C LEU A 50 3.05 -20.33 -13.24
N LYS A 51 4.10 -20.99 -12.74
CA LYS A 51 4.37 -21.09 -11.29
C LYS A 51 4.63 -19.70 -10.67
N ASN A 52 5.41 -18.86 -11.34
CA ASN A 52 5.68 -17.50 -10.87
C ASN A 52 4.44 -16.61 -10.89
N PHE A 53 3.60 -16.76 -11.91
CA PHE A 53 2.34 -16.04 -12.01
C PHE A 53 1.39 -16.44 -10.88
N PHE A 54 1.25 -17.74 -10.62
CA PHE A 54 0.44 -18.23 -9.50
C PHE A 54 0.92 -17.70 -8.15
N ASN A 55 2.24 -17.73 -7.89
CA ASN A 55 2.82 -17.15 -6.69
C ASN A 55 2.55 -15.63 -6.59
N SER A 56 2.64 -14.93 -7.72
CA SER A 56 2.38 -13.48 -7.78
C SER A 56 0.92 -13.16 -7.48
N ILE A 57 -0.03 -13.99 -7.93
CA ILE A 57 -1.46 -13.85 -7.59
C ILE A 57 -1.64 -13.95 -6.08
N LEU A 58 -1.08 -14.97 -5.43
CA LEU A 58 -1.25 -15.18 -3.99
C LEU A 58 -0.70 -14.01 -3.17
N ILE A 59 0.51 -13.54 -3.50
CA ILE A 59 1.15 -12.44 -2.80
C ILE A 59 0.37 -11.13 -3.01
N THR A 60 -0.03 -10.86 -4.26
CA THR A 60 -0.78 -9.64 -4.59
C THR A 60 -2.14 -9.62 -3.90
N LEU A 61 -2.85 -10.75 -3.92
CA LEU A 61 -4.15 -10.89 -3.26
C LEU A 61 -4.02 -10.63 -1.77
N LEU A 62 -3.03 -11.23 -1.11
CA LEU A 62 -2.78 -11.03 0.30
C LEU A 62 -2.48 -9.55 0.61
N ALA A 63 -1.61 -8.91 -0.16
CA ALA A 63 -1.26 -7.51 0.01
C ALA A 63 -2.48 -6.59 -0.10
N ILE A 64 -3.27 -6.73 -1.18
CA ILE A 64 -4.48 -5.91 -1.40
C ILE A 64 -5.54 -6.17 -0.32
N LEU A 65 -5.73 -7.43 0.08
CA LEU A 65 -6.70 -7.76 1.14
C LEU A 65 -6.30 -7.15 2.48
N VAL A 66 -5.03 -7.24 2.87
CA VAL A 66 -4.54 -6.63 4.12
C VAL A 66 -4.68 -5.11 4.06
N HIS A 67 -4.31 -4.49 2.93
CA HIS A 67 -4.45 -3.06 2.70
C HIS A 67 -5.90 -2.57 2.90
N ILE A 68 -6.85 -3.15 2.17
CA ILE A 68 -8.26 -2.73 2.22
C ILE A 68 -8.89 -3.07 3.58
N SER A 69 -8.55 -4.23 4.15
CA SER A 69 -9.08 -4.64 5.45
C SER A 69 -8.65 -3.69 6.55
N ALA A 70 -7.39 -3.24 6.55
CA ALA A 70 -6.89 -2.27 7.52
C ALA A 70 -7.63 -0.92 7.42
N GLN A 71 -7.83 -0.40 6.19
CA GLN A 71 -8.60 0.82 5.97
C GLN A 71 -10.04 0.68 6.46
N LYS A 72 -10.70 -0.45 6.17
CA LYS A 72 -12.07 -0.73 6.63
C LYS A 72 -12.16 -0.78 8.16
N ILE A 73 -11.27 -1.53 8.81
CA ILE A 73 -11.26 -1.66 10.28
C ILE A 73 -11.08 -0.28 10.93
N TYR A 74 -10.15 0.53 10.42
CA TYR A 74 -9.92 1.87 10.95
C TYR A 74 -11.06 2.85 10.64
N GLY A 75 -11.66 2.75 9.46
CA GLY A 75 -12.87 3.51 9.11
C GLY A 75 -14.02 3.23 10.08
N LEU A 76 -14.28 1.95 10.38
CA LEU A 76 -15.30 1.53 11.33
C LEU A 76 -15.01 2.03 12.75
N HIS A 77 -13.72 2.09 13.14
CA HIS A 77 -13.32 2.67 14.42
C HIS A 77 -13.71 4.15 14.54
N ILE A 78 -13.56 4.93 13.47
CA ILE A 78 -13.95 6.35 13.44
C ILE A 78 -15.47 6.53 13.25
N GLY A 79 -16.17 5.51 12.76
CA GLY A 79 -17.62 5.57 12.47
C GLY A 79 -17.94 5.87 11.01
N PHE A 80 -17.06 5.47 10.10
CA PHE A 80 -17.27 5.55 8.66
C PHE A 80 -17.31 4.15 8.02
N LYS A 81 -18.16 3.98 7.01
CA LYS A 81 -18.14 2.79 6.15
C LYS A 81 -17.20 3.07 4.98
N VAL A 82 -16.28 2.18 4.70
CA VAL A 82 -15.27 2.32 3.64
C VAL A 82 -15.52 1.26 2.58
N GLU A 83 -15.58 1.66 1.31
CA GLU A 83 -15.71 0.76 0.16
C GLU A 83 -14.56 1.01 -0.81
N PHE A 84 -13.87 -0.05 -1.22
CA PHE A 84 -12.81 0.06 -2.22
C PHE A 84 -13.38 0.19 -3.63
N LYS A 85 -12.86 1.15 -4.40
CA LYS A 85 -13.22 1.38 -5.80
C LYS A 85 -11.97 1.30 -6.66
N THR A 86 -11.97 0.34 -7.58
CA THR A 86 -10.89 0.12 -8.54
C THR A 86 -10.78 1.29 -9.52
N PHE A 87 -9.54 1.71 -9.78
CA PHE A 87 -9.23 2.72 -10.78
C PHE A 87 -8.77 2.05 -12.08
N TRP A 88 -9.74 1.61 -12.89
CA TRP A 88 -9.49 0.91 -14.15
C TRP A 88 -8.51 1.60 -15.10
N PRO A 89 -8.58 2.94 -15.33
CA PRO A 89 -7.62 3.62 -16.19
C PRO A 89 -6.18 3.48 -15.69
N GLY A 90 -5.96 3.60 -14.38
CA GLY A 90 -4.63 3.43 -13.78
C GLY A 90 -4.06 2.03 -13.97
N LEU A 91 -4.89 1.00 -13.84
CA LEU A 91 -4.49 -0.39 -14.09
C LEU A 91 -4.16 -0.66 -15.57
N ILE A 92 -4.92 -0.08 -16.50
CA ILE A 92 -4.64 -0.21 -17.94
C ILE A 92 -3.35 0.53 -18.30
N ILE A 93 -3.15 1.74 -17.78
CA ILE A 93 -1.90 2.50 -17.98
C ILE A 93 -0.71 1.71 -17.42
N ALA A 94 -0.85 1.12 -16.24
CA ALA A 94 0.16 0.26 -15.64
C ALA A 94 0.50 -0.95 -16.52
N LEU A 95 -0.50 -1.58 -17.11
CA LEU A 95 -0.32 -2.69 -18.03
C LEU A 95 0.42 -2.27 -19.31
N VAL A 96 0.03 -1.14 -19.92
CA VAL A 96 0.72 -0.60 -21.10
C VAL A 96 2.18 -0.25 -20.77
N PHE A 97 2.42 0.39 -19.62
CA PHE A 97 3.77 0.70 -19.15
C PHE A 97 4.61 -0.56 -18.91
N CYS A 98 4.01 -1.65 -18.45
CA CYS A 98 4.69 -2.93 -18.29
C CYS A 98 5.23 -3.44 -19.64
N PHE A 99 4.42 -3.39 -20.70
CA PHE A 99 4.86 -3.79 -22.05
C PHE A 99 5.95 -2.87 -22.61
N VAL A 100 5.78 -1.55 -22.47
CA VAL A 100 6.75 -0.56 -22.97
C VAL A 100 8.09 -0.68 -22.25
N SER A 101 8.08 -0.88 -20.94
CA SER A 101 9.29 -0.98 -20.11
C SER A 101 9.92 -2.37 -20.09
N ARG A 102 9.35 -3.35 -20.82
CA ARG A 102 9.73 -4.78 -20.73
C ARG A 102 9.72 -5.30 -19.28
N GLY A 103 8.82 -4.76 -18.44
CA GLY A 103 8.70 -5.11 -17.02
C GLY A 103 9.84 -4.59 -16.12
N ALA A 104 10.61 -3.59 -16.56
CA ALA A 104 11.69 -2.99 -15.75
C ALA A 104 11.16 -2.10 -14.61
N ILE A 105 10.03 -1.41 -14.84
CA ILE A 105 9.41 -0.52 -13.86
C ILE A 105 7.99 -1.03 -13.59
N TRP A 106 7.66 -1.21 -12.31
CA TRP A 106 6.30 -1.59 -11.90
C TRP A 106 5.54 -0.33 -11.55
N LEU A 107 4.44 -0.05 -12.22
CA LEU A 107 3.51 1.01 -11.83
C LEU A 107 2.29 0.34 -11.19
N LEU A 108 2.11 0.48 -9.88
CA LEU A 108 1.06 -0.26 -9.15
C LEU A 108 -0.02 0.68 -8.64
N ILE A 109 -1.10 0.85 -9.41
CA ILE A 109 -2.20 1.78 -9.10
C ILE A 109 -3.50 0.97 -8.99
N PRO A 110 -3.78 0.30 -7.85
CA PRO A 110 -4.95 -0.59 -7.72
C PRO A 110 -6.28 0.18 -7.70
N GLY A 111 -6.34 1.33 -7.04
CA GLY A 111 -7.58 2.06 -6.83
C GLY A 111 -7.51 2.95 -5.60
N GLY A 112 -8.68 3.35 -5.12
CA GLY A 112 -8.82 4.16 -3.92
C GLY A 112 -10.07 3.79 -3.14
N ILE A 113 -10.36 4.57 -2.11
CA ILE A 113 -11.49 4.34 -1.21
C ILE A 113 -12.59 5.39 -1.37
N VAL A 114 -13.83 4.95 -1.19
CA VAL A 114 -15.00 5.80 -1.03
C VAL A 114 -15.51 5.64 0.39
N ILE A 115 -15.74 6.76 1.07
CA ILE A 115 -16.15 6.79 2.47
C ILE A 115 -17.60 7.25 2.58
N TYR A 116 -18.40 6.49 3.31
CA TYR A 116 -19.78 6.81 3.63
C TYR A 116 -19.93 7.08 5.12
N HIS A 117 -20.66 8.15 5.44
CA HIS A 117 -20.93 8.55 6.80
C HIS A 117 -21.98 7.65 7.48
N MET A 118 -21.67 7.09 8.66
CA MET A 118 -22.64 6.33 9.45
C MET A 118 -23.23 7.20 10.55
N ALA A 119 -24.38 7.82 10.25
CA ALA A 119 -25.09 8.76 11.12
C ALA A 119 -25.25 8.28 12.57
N GLN A 120 -25.62 7.01 12.77
CA GLN A 120 -25.88 6.43 14.08
C GLN A 120 -24.63 6.33 14.96
N HIS A 121 -23.46 6.09 14.36
CA HIS A 121 -22.21 5.87 15.10
C HIS A 121 -21.45 7.15 15.42
N ARG A 122 -21.91 8.30 14.92
CA ARG A 122 -21.27 9.61 15.14
C ARG A 122 -22.17 10.64 15.84
N LEU A 123 -23.23 10.18 16.51
CA LEU A 123 -24.04 11.03 17.39
C LEU A 123 -23.17 11.55 18.55
N GLY A 124 -23.16 12.87 18.76
CA GLY A 124 -22.36 13.52 19.80
C GLY A 124 -20.89 13.79 19.45
N PHE A 125 -20.42 13.42 18.25
CA PHE A 125 -19.05 13.74 17.81
C PHE A 125 -18.90 15.20 17.37
N PHE A 126 -17.78 15.79 17.74
CA PHE A 126 -17.37 17.12 17.25
C PHE A 126 -17.14 17.04 15.73
N ARG A 127 -17.95 17.80 14.97
CA ARG A 127 -18.09 17.75 13.49
C ARG A 127 -18.71 16.44 12.97
N TYR A 128 -20.03 16.49 12.80
CA TYR A 128 -20.88 15.39 12.31
C TYR A 128 -20.55 14.95 10.87
N GLY A 129 -20.14 15.87 9.99
CA GLY A 129 -19.89 15.57 8.58
C GLY A 129 -18.62 14.77 8.29
N LEU A 130 -18.39 14.50 7.00
CA LEU A 130 -17.12 14.00 6.47
C LEU A 130 -16.03 15.07 6.70
N ASN A 131 -14.95 14.68 7.36
CA ASN A 131 -13.81 15.55 7.62
C ASN A 131 -12.62 15.08 6.78
N TYR A 132 -11.93 16.00 6.11
CA TYR A 132 -10.71 15.72 5.35
C TYR A 132 -9.65 15.04 6.21
N TRP A 133 -9.54 15.42 7.48
CA TRP A 133 -8.62 14.76 8.42
C TRP A 133 -8.90 13.27 8.56
N SER A 134 -10.16 12.89 8.81
CA SER A 134 -10.55 11.49 8.94
C SER A 134 -10.34 10.72 7.63
N LEU A 135 -10.67 11.35 6.50
CA LEU A 135 -10.45 10.78 5.16
C LEU A 135 -8.96 10.51 4.90
N GLY A 136 -8.08 11.47 5.22
CA GLY A 136 -6.63 11.31 5.07
C GLY A 136 -6.05 10.24 5.98
N MET A 137 -6.46 10.22 7.26
CA MET A 137 -6.02 9.18 8.21
C MET A 137 -6.45 7.79 7.75
N ILE A 138 -7.72 7.59 7.36
CA ILE A 138 -8.23 6.30 6.86
C ILE A 138 -7.46 5.88 5.61
N SER A 139 -7.22 6.80 4.68
CA SER A 139 -6.47 6.51 3.46
C SER A 139 -5.03 6.09 3.78
N ALA A 140 -4.36 6.77 4.71
CA ALA A 140 -2.99 6.49 5.10
C ALA A 140 -2.79 5.13 5.79
N ILE A 141 -3.82 4.57 6.42
CA ILE A 141 -3.76 3.24 7.05
C ILE A 141 -3.50 2.12 6.05
N GLY A 142 -3.98 2.24 4.81
CA GLY A 142 -3.74 1.22 3.77
C GLY A 142 -2.26 1.07 3.43
N PRO A 143 -1.58 2.15 2.97
CA PRO A 143 -0.15 2.13 2.70
C PRO A 143 0.68 1.75 3.94
N LEU A 144 0.26 2.19 5.13
CA LEU A 144 0.90 1.80 6.39
C LEU A 144 0.79 0.29 6.64
N ALA A 145 -0.36 -0.33 6.38
CA ALA A 145 -0.55 -1.77 6.53
C ALA A 145 0.36 -2.57 5.59
N ASN A 146 0.59 -2.09 4.37
CA ASN A 146 1.54 -2.69 3.45
C ASN A 146 2.99 -2.58 3.95
N VAL A 147 3.39 -1.43 4.53
CA VAL A 147 4.71 -1.29 5.15
C VAL A 147 4.88 -2.23 6.34
N ILE A 148 3.86 -2.36 7.20
CA ILE A 148 3.88 -3.30 8.33
C ILE A 148 3.99 -4.74 7.83
N LEU A 149 3.26 -5.09 6.77
CA LEU A 149 3.32 -6.42 6.17
C LEU A 149 4.69 -6.71 5.55
N ALA A 150 5.29 -5.73 4.87
CA ALA A 150 6.66 -5.82 4.36
C ALA A 150 7.67 -6.01 5.50
N ALA A 151 7.51 -5.27 6.62
CA ALA A 151 8.36 -5.42 7.80
C ALA A 151 8.23 -6.79 8.45
N LEU A 152 7.02 -7.33 8.54
CA LEU A 152 6.79 -8.68 9.05
C LEU A 152 7.49 -9.74 8.17
N PHE A 153 7.35 -9.63 6.85
CA PHE A 153 8.05 -10.54 5.93
C PHE A 153 9.57 -10.38 5.96
N ALA A 154 10.08 -9.16 6.16
CA ALA A 154 11.52 -8.93 6.33
C ALA A 154 12.04 -9.61 7.61
N VAL A 155 11.32 -9.49 8.74
CA VAL A 155 11.69 -10.17 9.99
C VAL A 155 11.71 -11.69 9.81
N ILE A 156 10.72 -12.25 9.10
CA ILE A 156 10.65 -13.69 8.80
C ILE A 156 11.81 -14.10 7.88
N ALA A 157 12.10 -13.33 6.83
CA ALA A 157 13.17 -13.62 5.88
C ALA A 157 14.55 -13.64 6.52
N TYR A 158 14.80 -12.76 7.50
CA TYR A 158 16.08 -12.65 8.21
C TYR A 158 16.12 -13.45 9.52
N GLY A 159 15.15 -14.32 9.79
CA GLY A 159 15.16 -15.20 10.96
C GLY A 159 15.14 -14.48 12.30
N GLY A 160 14.53 -13.29 12.37
CA GLY A 160 14.44 -12.49 13.60
C GLY A 160 15.69 -11.70 13.98
N VAL A 161 16.70 -11.65 13.10
CA VAL A 161 17.92 -10.89 13.35
C VAL A 161 17.65 -9.39 13.15
N ILE A 162 17.70 -8.63 14.27
CA ILE A 162 17.42 -7.18 14.35
C ILE A 162 18.35 -6.34 13.46
N ILE A 163 19.56 -6.84 13.17
CA ILE A 163 20.53 -6.21 12.28
C ILE A 163 20.90 -7.23 11.21
N PRO A 164 20.21 -7.25 10.05
CA PRO A 164 20.56 -8.15 8.97
C PRO A 164 21.98 -7.90 8.47
N PRO A 165 22.64 -8.90 7.88
CA PRO A 165 23.80 -8.65 7.02
C PRO A 165 23.43 -7.64 5.92
N MET A 166 24.38 -6.81 5.48
CA MET A 166 24.21 -5.86 4.37
C MET A 166 24.08 -6.58 3.01
N THR A 167 23.15 -7.53 2.89
CA THR A 167 22.87 -8.26 1.67
C THR A 167 21.52 -7.78 1.11
N PRO A 168 21.47 -7.30 -0.14
CA PRO A 168 20.20 -6.95 -0.77
C PRO A 168 19.27 -8.16 -0.81
N ILE A 169 17.98 -7.92 -0.55
CA ILE A 169 16.95 -8.96 -0.62
C ILE A 169 16.91 -9.52 -2.04
N ALA A 170 17.18 -10.82 -2.16
CA ALA A 170 17.10 -11.50 -3.44
C ALA A 170 15.64 -11.56 -3.92
N ALA A 171 15.34 -10.82 -5.00
CA ALA A 171 14.05 -10.83 -5.70
C ALA A 171 13.67 -12.21 -6.29
N THR A 172 14.56 -13.20 -6.22
CA THR A 172 14.32 -14.57 -6.64
C THR A 172 13.54 -15.37 -5.60
N THR A 173 13.59 -14.99 -4.32
CA THR A 173 12.85 -15.67 -3.26
C THR A 173 11.41 -15.19 -3.19
N LEU A 174 10.49 -16.10 -2.85
CA LEU A 174 9.05 -15.79 -2.73
C LEU A 174 8.81 -14.68 -1.68
N VAL A 175 9.48 -14.76 -0.53
CA VAL A 175 9.37 -13.78 0.54
C VAL A 175 9.96 -12.43 0.12
N GLY A 176 11.10 -12.43 -0.58
CA GLY A 176 11.69 -11.20 -1.12
C GLY A 176 10.74 -10.49 -2.09
N ARG A 177 10.07 -11.23 -2.97
CA ARG A 177 9.04 -10.66 -3.86
C ARG A 177 7.86 -10.06 -3.09
N ALA A 178 7.42 -10.70 -2.01
CA ALA A 178 6.36 -10.19 -1.16
C ALA A 178 6.72 -8.87 -0.48
N ILE A 179 7.97 -8.73 -0.01
CA ILE A 179 8.48 -7.48 0.58
C ILE A 179 8.50 -6.38 -0.48
N ILE A 180 9.12 -6.65 -1.62
CA ILE A 180 9.27 -5.68 -2.71
C ILE A 180 7.88 -5.21 -3.20
N LEU A 181 6.95 -6.14 -3.41
CA LEU A 181 5.58 -5.82 -3.83
C LEU A 181 4.88 -4.89 -2.84
N ASN A 182 4.89 -5.22 -1.55
CA ASN A 182 4.21 -4.43 -0.53
C ASN A 182 4.77 -3.01 -0.42
N LEU A 183 6.10 -2.86 -0.52
CA LEU A 183 6.76 -1.55 -0.50
C LEU A 183 6.39 -0.73 -1.73
N TRP A 184 6.47 -1.31 -2.93
CA TRP A 184 6.04 -0.61 -4.14
C TRP A 184 4.57 -0.22 -4.09
N LEU A 185 3.70 -1.12 -3.63
CA LEU A 185 2.28 -0.83 -3.46
C LEU A 185 2.06 0.33 -2.49
N ALA A 186 2.79 0.38 -1.37
CA ALA A 186 2.73 1.48 -0.41
C ALA A 186 3.20 2.82 -1.00
N ILE A 187 4.28 2.82 -1.78
CA ILE A 187 4.80 4.04 -2.44
C ILE A 187 3.78 4.57 -3.45
N PHE A 188 3.29 3.72 -4.36
CA PHE A 188 2.41 4.17 -5.43
C PHE A 188 1.04 4.59 -4.92
N THR A 189 0.48 3.91 -3.92
CA THR A 189 -0.80 4.31 -3.30
C THR A 189 -0.69 5.63 -2.55
N MET A 190 0.51 6.00 -2.05
CA MET A 190 0.77 7.31 -1.45
C MET A 190 1.12 8.41 -2.45
N LEU A 191 1.06 8.19 -3.75
CA LEU A 191 1.21 9.30 -4.71
C LEU A 191 0.02 10.28 -4.60
N PRO A 192 0.26 11.60 -4.74
CA PRO A 192 -0.78 12.61 -4.55
C PRO A 192 -1.62 12.77 -5.83
N ILE A 193 -2.14 11.67 -6.38
CA ILE A 193 -2.95 11.64 -7.61
C ILE A 193 -4.33 11.08 -7.25
N PRO A 194 -5.43 11.85 -7.38
CA PRO A 194 -6.78 11.31 -7.20
C PRO A 194 -7.02 10.16 -8.19
N PRO A 195 -7.56 8.99 -7.80
CA PRO A 195 -8.26 8.65 -6.55
C PRO A 195 -7.40 7.97 -5.45
N LEU A 196 -6.07 8.00 -5.56
CA LEU A 196 -5.17 7.27 -4.66
C LEU A 196 -5.18 7.82 -3.23
N ASP A 197 -4.79 6.98 -2.28
CA ASP A 197 -4.77 7.28 -0.84
C ASP A 197 -3.92 8.50 -0.48
N GLY A 198 -2.81 8.70 -1.20
CA GLY A 198 -1.91 9.83 -1.01
C GLY A 198 -2.59 11.18 -1.26
N SER A 199 -3.53 11.26 -2.20
CA SER A 199 -4.26 12.51 -2.49
C SER A 199 -5.14 12.93 -1.29
N ASN A 200 -5.85 11.98 -0.69
CA ASN A 200 -6.68 12.20 0.49
C ASN A 200 -5.84 12.67 1.69
N MET A 201 -4.67 12.07 1.89
CA MET A 201 -3.74 12.45 2.95
C MET A 201 -3.12 13.84 2.72
N PHE A 202 -2.76 14.15 1.47
CA PHE A 202 -2.22 15.45 1.10
C PHE A 202 -3.23 16.59 1.37
N PHE A 203 -4.51 16.37 1.02
CA PHE A 203 -5.58 17.34 1.32
C PHE A 203 -5.93 17.42 2.81
N ALA A 204 -5.70 16.34 3.58
CA ALA A 204 -5.88 16.35 5.03
C ALA A 204 -4.82 17.19 5.74
N SER A 205 -3.54 16.94 5.44
CA SER A 205 -2.41 17.72 5.95
C SER A 205 -1.18 17.48 5.09
N ARG A 206 -0.72 18.52 4.41
CA ARG A 206 0.47 18.50 3.54
C ARG A 206 1.74 18.09 4.30
N LEU A 207 1.87 18.52 5.56
CA LEU A 207 3.02 18.19 6.40
C LEU A 207 3.02 16.72 6.82
N LEU A 208 1.87 16.18 7.24
CA LEU A 208 1.77 14.78 7.63
C LEU A 208 1.91 13.84 6.44
N TYR A 209 1.42 14.26 5.28
CA TYR A 209 1.69 13.58 4.03
C TYR A 209 3.19 13.47 3.77
N ALA A 210 3.94 14.58 3.84
CA ALA A 210 5.38 14.57 3.61
C ALA A 210 6.13 13.68 4.62
N PHE A 211 5.73 13.72 5.90
CA PHE A 211 6.27 12.82 6.92
C PHE A 211 6.00 11.35 6.62
N ALA A 212 4.73 10.99 6.35
CA ALA A 212 4.33 9.62 6.09
C ALA A 212 4.97 9.07 4.80
N PHE A 213 4.96 9.85 3.72
CA PHE A 213 5.61 9.48 2.46
C PHE A 213 7.12 9.35 2.63
N GLY A 214 7.76 10.27 3.35
CA GLY A 214 9.19 10.21 3.68
C GLY A 214 9.57 8.96 4.48
N CYS A 215 8.74 8.56 5.45
CA CYS A 215 8.90 7.30 6.18
C CYS A 215 8.80 6.08 5.24
N ILE A 216 7.80 6.04 4.36
CA ILE A 216 7.58 4.90 3.44
C ILE A 216 8.74 4.79 2.43
N VAL A 217 9.12 5.90 1.81
CA VAL A 217 10.25 5.95 0.87
C VAL A 217 11.55 5.63 1.58
N GLY A 218 11.78 6.20 2.76
CA GLY A 218 12.95 5.90 3.59
C GLY A 218 13.03 4.40 3.88
N TYR A 219 11.93 3.79 4.34
CA TYR A 219 11.90 2.36 4.62
C TYR A 219 12.17 1.51 3.37
N ALA A 220 11.55 1.86 2.23
CA ALA A 220 11.82 1.18 0.98
C ALA A 220 13.28 1.32 0.55
N MET A 221 13.90 2.49 0.72
CA MET A 221 15.31 2.68 0.38
C MET A 221 16.23 1.81 1.26
N LEU A 222 15.97 1.76 2.56
CA LEU A 222 16.75 0.95 3.50
C LEU A 222 16.68 -0.54 3.15
N VAL A 223 15.46 -1.04 2.91
CA VAL A 223 15.21 -2.46 2.67
C VAL A 223 15.69 -2.90 1.29
N LEU A 224 15.49 -2.08 0.25
CA LEU A 224 15.81 -2.46 -1.13
C LEU A 224 17.27 -2.25 -1.49
N PHE A 225 17.90 -1.17 -1.03
CA PHE A 225 19.28 -0.84 -1.43
C PHE A 225 20.33 -1.24 -0.39
N LEU A 226 20.03 -1.07 0.90
CA LEU A 226 21.01 -1.22 1.96
C LEU A 226 20.91 -2.58 2.69
N GLY A 227 19.80 -3.30 2.50
CA GLY A 227 19.57 -4.62 3.08
C GLY A 227 19.33 -4.63 4.59
N PHE A 228 19.27 -3.46 5.24
CA PHE A 228 18.99 -3.35 6.67
C PHE A 228 17.59 -2.78 6.93
N TYR A 229 16.99 -3.17 8.05
CA TYR A 229 15.76 -2.56 8.54
C TYR A 229 16.05 -1.84 9.86
N SER A 230 15.76 -0.55 9.94
CA SER A 230 15.85 0.18 11.20
C SER A 230 14.74 1.23 11.28
N LEU A 231 13.86 1.08 12.27
CA LEU A 231 12.77 2.02 12.50
C LEU A 231 13.29 3.42 12.87
N VAL A 232 14.46 3.50 13.51
CA VAL A 232 15.09 4.78 13.87
C VAL A 232 15.45 5.56 12.60
N PHE A 233 16.10 4.92 11.63
CA PHE A 233 16.43 5.56 10.36
C PHE A 233 15.19 5.94 9.54
N VAL A 234 14.14 5.12 9.58
CA VAL A 234 12.86 5.45 8.94
C VAL A 234 12.27 6.73 9.50
N ILE A 235 12.23 6.87 10.83
CA ILE A 235 11.70 8.06 11.50
C ILE A 235 12.58 9.28 11.19
N LEU A 236 13.91 9.14 11.20
CA LEU A 236 14.83 10.22 10.84
C LEU A 236 14.59 10.71 9.40
N MET A 237 14.43 9.78 8.45
CA MET A 237 14.08 10.13 7.06
C MET A 237 12.73 10.84 6.98
N GLY A 238 11.73 10.37 7.71
CA GLY A 238 10.43 11.06 7.82
C GLY A 238 10.56 12.49 8.35
N ILE A 239 11.36 12.70 9.40
CA ILE A 239 11.62 14.02 9.98
C ILE A 239 12.32 14.95 8.98
N ILE A 240 13.30 14.43 8.22
CA ILE A 240 14.00 15.20 7.17
C ILE A 240 12.99 15.65 6.10
N PHE A 241 12.15 14.74 5.60
CA PHE A 241 11.13 15.08 4.60
C PHE A 241 10.10 16.07 5.14
N TRP A 242 9.69 15.92 6.39
CA TRP A 242 8.81 16.88 7.06
C TRP A 242 9.44 18.27 7.17
N PHE A 243 10.71 18.34 7.57
CA PHE A 243 11.43 19.61 7.68
C PHE A 243 11.60 20.28 6.31
N LEU A 244 11.96 19.53 5.27
CA LEU A 244 12.05 20.04 3.91
C LEU A 244 10.70 20.57 3.41
N ALA A 245 9.63 19.81 3.64
CA ALA A 245 8.27 20.20 3.30
C ALA A 245 7.85 21.48 4.05
N TYR A 246 8.21 21.63 5.32
CA TYR A 246 7.96 22.82 6.11
C TYR A 246 8.66 24.06 5.51
N GLN A 247 9.94 23.94 5.14
CA GLN A 247 10.68 25.04 4.51
C GLN A 247 10.06 25.45 3.16
N VAL A 248 9.63 24.48 2.35
CA VAL A 248 9.11 24.75 1.00
C VAL A 248 7.67 25.26 1.02
N MET A 249 6.80 24.71 1.86
CA MET A 249 5.35 24.99 1.80
C MET A 249 4.89 26.08 2.78
N GLU A 250 5.59 26.28 3.90
CA GLU A 250 5.11 27.16 4.97
C GLU A 250 5.92 28.46 5.09
N LYS A 251 7.17 28.49 4.62
CA LYS A 251 7.92 29.75 4.49
C LYS A 251 7.72 30.47 3.16
N ALA A 252 7.17 29.80 2.15
CA ALA A 252 6.97 30.37 0.82
C ALA A 252 5.57 30.93 0.56
N GLY A 253 4.63 30.76 1.50
CA GLY A 253 3.28 31.33 1.47
C GLY A 253 3.09 32.36 2.57
#